data_AF-A0A1I4H7P4-F1
#
_entry.id   AF-A0A1I4H7P4-F1
#
_cell.length_a   1.000
_cell.length_b   1.000
_cell.length_c   1.000
_cell.angle_alpha   90.00
_cell.angle_beta   90.00
_cell.angle_gamma   90.00
#
_symmetry.space_group_name_H-M   'P 1'
#
loop_
_entity.id
_entity.type
_entity.pdbx_description
1 polymer ?
#
loop_
_entity_poly.entity_id
_entity_poly.type
_entity_poly.pdbx_seq_one_letter_code
_entity_poly.pdbx_strand_id
1 'polypeptide(L)'
;MTESENLLTQADFLLLAGGADARGWWPRTVAFLIRAALELELQAFWDCTAPGTGEASMRAQLLVLAMSSPPGAETARDVAATWHALSRACHHHPYELAPTAAELRTWHTAVTGLSEALQLNDTVAQGEAAS
;
A
#
# COMPACT_ATOMS: atom_id res chain seq x y z
N MET A 1 14.96 -8.53 -0.52
CA MET A 1 13.59 -8.84 -0.11
C MET A 1 13.26 -7.95 1.07
N THR A 2 12.51 -6.88 0.82
CA THR A 2 12.04 -5.93 1.83
C THR A 2 10.89 -6.53 2.65
N GLU A 3 10.53 -5.88 3.76
CA GLU A 3 9.39 -6.31 4.57
C GLU A 3 8.06 -6.16 3.81
N SER A 4 7.90 -5.09 3.02
CA SER A 4 6.74 -4.87 2.15
C SER A 4 6.57 -5.99 1.11
N GLU A 5 7.65 -6.41 0.44
CA GLU A 5 7.65 -7.55 -0.49
C GLU A 5 7.24 -8.86 0.20
N ASN A 6 7.69 -9.07 1.44
CA ASN A 6 7.31 -10.25 2.22
C ASN A 6 5.80 -10.26 2.52
N LEU A 7 5.23 -9.12 2.92
CA LEU A 7 3.80 -8.98 3.17
C LEU A 7 2.96 -9.22 1.91
N LEU A 8 3.38 -8.71 0.75
CA LEU A 8 2.71 -8.98 -0.53
C LEU A 8 2.80 -10.46 -0.93
N THR A 9 3.93 -11.12 -0.64
CA THR A 9 4.10 -12.56 -0.86
C THR A 9 3.16 -13.38 0.04
N GLN A 10 3.05 -13.03 1.32
CA GLN A 10 2.11 -13.68 2.25
C GLN A 10 0.65 -13.45 1.82
N ALA A 11 0.31 -12.25 1.34
CA ALA A 11 -1.01 -11.94 0.81
C ALA A 11 -1.35 -12.81 -0.41
N ASP A 12 -0.41 -13.00 -1.33
CA ASP A 12 -0.59 -13.87 -2.49
C ASP A 12 -0.77 -15.34 -2.09
N PHE A 13 0.04 -15.83 -1.15
CA PHE A 13 -0.13 -17.19 -0.60
C PHE A 13 -1.53 -17.41 -0.03
N LEU A 14 -2.06 -16.44 0.73
CA LEU A 14 -3.42 -16.52 1.27
C LEU A 14 -4.49 -16.40 0.17
N LEU A 15 -4.25 -15.66 -0.90
CA LEU A 15 -5.17 -15.59 -2.05
C LEU A 15 -5.25 -16.91 -2.82
N LEU A 16 -4.15 -17.69 -2.82
CA LEU A 16 -4.11 -19.04 -3.42
C LEU A 16 -4.72 -20.10 -2.50
N ALA A 17 -4.45 -20.01 -1.19
CA ALA A 17 -4.90 -21.00 -0.19
C ALA A 17 -6.33 -20.77 0.34
N GLY A 18 -6.80 -19.52 0.35
CA GLY A 18 -8.02 -19.07 1.03
C GLY A 18 -9.35 -19.66 0.51
N GLY A 19 -9.32 -20.36 -0.63
CA GLY A 19 -10.48 -21.08 -1.16
C GLY A 19 -10.79 -22.41 -0.48
N ALA A 20 -9.84 -23.00 0.26
CA ALA A 20 -9.97 -24.40 0.70
C ALA A 20 -10.52 -24.59 2.13
N ASP A 21 -10.18 -23.75 3.12
CA ASP A 21 -10.52 -24.06 4.53
C ASP A 21 -10.57 -22.85 5.52
N ALA A 22 -10.41 -21.62 5.04
CA ALA A 22 -10.29 -20.47 5.95
C ALA A 22 -11.67 -19.93 6.36
N ARG A 23 -11.94 -19.92 7.69
CA ARG A 23 -13.19 -19.53 8.39
C ARG A 23 -13.71 -18.09 8.16
N GLY A 24 -13.69 -17.57 6.93
CA GLY A 24 -14.24 -16.24 6.55
C GLY A 24 -13.41 -15.02 6.94
N TRP A 25 -12.30 -15.18 7.68
CA TRP A 25 -11.44 -14.09 8.15
C TRP A 25 -10.31 -13.74 7.19
N TRP A 26 -9.89 -14.68 6.35
CA TRP A 26 -8.75 -14.52 5.43
C TRP A 26 -8.85 -13.32 4.46
N PRO A 27 -10.03 -12.91 3.93
CA PRO A 27 -10.07 -11.79 2.99
C PRO A 27 -9.63 -10.47 3.65
N ARG A 28 -9.98 -10.31 4.94
CA ARG A 28 -9.60 -9.14 5.74
C ARG A 28 -8.13 -9.19 6.13
N THR A 29 -7.60 -10.38 6.42
CA THR A 29 -6.16 -10.57 6.64
C THR A 29 -5.37 -10.18 5.39
N VAL A 30 -5.80 -10.61 4.21
CA VAL A 30 -5.16 -10.22 2.93
C VAL A 30 -5.22 -8.70 2.75
N ALA A 31 -6.38 -8.07 2.96
CA ALA A 31 -6.49 -6.61 2.87
C ALA A 31 -5.56 -5.88 3.85
N PHE A 32 -5.40 -6.41 5.07
CA PHE A 32 -4.49 -5.85 6.07
C PHE A 32 -3.03 -5.96 5.63
N LEU A 33 -2.60 -7.11 5.12
CA LEU A 33 -1.23 -7.32 4.64
C LEU A 33 -0.89 -6.38 3.47
N ILE A 34 -1.81 -6.25 2.50
CA ILE A 34 -1.63 -5.35 1.35
C ILE A 34 -1.54 -3.89 1.81
N ARG A 35 -2.39 -3.47 2.76
CA ARG A 35 -2.34 -2.11 3.33
C ARG A 35 -1.03 -1.84 4.04
N ALA A 36 -0.57 -2.79 4.85
CA ALA A 36 0.69 -2.67 5.59
C ALA A 36 1.89 -2.57 4.65
N ALA A 37 1.90 -3.33 3.54
CA ALA A 37 2.93 -3.20 2.52
C ALA A 37 2.98 -1.80 1.91
N LEU A 38 1.81 -1.22 1.56
CA LEU A 38 1.73 0.14 1.03
C LEU A 38 2.22 1.19 2.05
N GLU A 39 1.89 1.03 3.33
CA GLU A 39 2.32 1.94 4.40
C GLU A 39 3.84 1.91 4.61
N LEU A 40 4.46 0.73 4.51
CA LEU A 40 5.92 0.59 4.60
C LEU A 40 6.65 1.25 3.42
N GLU A 41 6.14 1.10 2.20
CA GLU A 41 6.73 1.76 1.03
C GLU A 41 6.60 3.29 1.12
N LEU A 42 5.45 3.78 1.61
CA LEU A 42 5.28 5.21 1.81
C LEU A 42 6.22 5.74 2.91
N GLN A 43 6.45 4.96 3.97
CA GLN A 43 7.44 5.30 4.99
C GLN A 43 8.84 5.41 4.40
N ALA A 44 9.27 4.41 3.62
CA ALA A 44 10.59 4.42 2.97
C ALA A 44 10.76 5.59 2.00
N PHE A 45 9.70 5.93 1.27
CA PHE A 45 9.65 7.11 0.40
C PHE A 45 9.87 8.41 1.19
N TRP A 46 9.18 8.57 2.33
CA TRP A 46 9.35 9.76 3.17
C TRP A 46 10.72 9.86 3.83
N ASP A 47 11.31 8.73 4.23
CA ASP A 47 12.66 8.69 4.80
C ASP A 47 13.71 9.23 3.82
N CYS A 48 13.46 9.12 2.50
CA CYS A 48 14.34 9.64 1.46
C CYS A 48 13.99 11.08 1.02
N THR A 49 12.71 11.39 0.88
CA THR A 49 12.27 12.64 0.20
C THR A 49 11.92 13.78 1.15
N ALA A 50 11.39 13.47 2.34
CA ALA A 50 11.00 14.47 3.33
C ALA A 50 10.98 13.86 4.75
N PRO A 51 12.17 13.66 5.36
CA PRO A 51 12.28 13.04 6.68
C PRO A 51 11.41 13.72 7.74
N GLY A 52 10.73 12.91 8.55
CA GLY A 52 9.76 13.38 9.55
C GLY A 52 8.31 13.40 9.07
N THR A 53 8.05 13.37 7.75
CA THR A 53 6.67 13.28 7.22
C THR A 53 6.01 11.95 7.60
N GLY A 54 6.79 10.86 7.68
CA GLY A 54 6.31 9.54 8.10
C GLY A 54 5.75 9.48 9.53
N GLU A 55 6.08 10.43 10.40
CA GLU A 55 5.53 10.50 11.76
C GLU A 55 4.09 11.04 11.79
N ALA A 56 3.65 11.71 10.71
CA ALA A 56 2.31 12.23 10.60
C ALA A 56 1.29 11.10 10.37
N SER A 57 0.01 11.36 10.67
CA SER A 57 -1.06 10.40 10.34
C SER A 57 -1.07 10.08 8.84
N MET A 58 -1.47 8.86 8.46
CA MET A 58 -1.57 8.46 7.04
C MET A 58 -2.38 9.44 6.20
N ARG A 59 -3.47 10.01 6.74
CA ARG A 59 -4.26 11.03 6.01
C ARG A 59 -3.46 12.30 5.72
N ALA A 60 -2.63 12.74 6.67
CA ALA A 60 -1.77 13.90 6.47
C ALA A 60 -0.66 13.59 5.46
N GLN A 61 -0.05 12.41 5.54
CA GLN A 61 0.94 11.95 4.56
C GLN A 61 0.37 11.97 3.13
N LEU A 62 -0.84 11.44 2.92
CA LEU A 62 -1.50 11.46 1.60
C LEU A 62 -1.78 12.87 1.08
N LEU A 63 -2.11 13.83 1.97
CA LEU A 63 -2.29 15.24 1.57
C LEU A 63 -0.96 15.85 1.12
N VAL A 64 0.12 15.60 1.86
CA VAL A 64 1.47 16.05 1.48
C VAL A 64 1.88 15.42 0.15
N LEU A 65 1.69 14.10 -0.01
CA LEU A 65 2.00 13.37 -1.24
C LEU A 65 1.31 13.95 -2.47
N ALA A 66 0.05 14.39 -2.33
CA ALA A 66 -0.71 15.02 -3.42
C ALA A 66 -0.15 16.38 -3.87
N MET A 67 0.65 17.03 -3.02
CA MET A 67 1.33 18.30 -3.31
C MET A 67 2.82 18.11 -3.65
N SER A 68 3.36 16.90 -3.45
CA SER A 68 4.77 16.58 -3.70
C SER A 68 5.03 16.21 -5.15
N SER A 69 6.23 16.54 -5.62
CA SER A 69 6.79 16.07 -6.89
C SER A 69 8.28 15.82 -6.68
N PRO A 70 8.77 14.57 -6.76
CA PRO A 70 8.05 13.30 -7.05
C PRO A 70 7.04 12.85 -5.96
N PRO A 71 6.18 11.81 -6.16
CA PRO A 71 6.12 10.85 -7.28
C PRO A 71 5.16 11.24 -8.42
N GLY A 72 4.59 12.43 -8.37
CA GLY A 72 3.64 12.95 -9.35
C GLY A 72 2.17 12.75 -8.94
N ALA A 73 1.30 13.62 -9.48
CA ALA A 73 -0.10 13.71 -9.06
C ALA A 73 -0.94 12.46 -9.36
N GLU A 74 -0.53 11.64 -10.34
CA GLU A 74 -1.20 10.38 -10.67
C GLU A 74 -0.91 9.31 -9.62
N THR A 75 0.37 9.01 -9.39
CA THR A 75 0.82 8.09 -8.34
C THR A 75 0.24 8.47 -6.98
N ALA A 76 0.29 9.76 -6.61
CA ALA A 76 -0.26 10.23 -5.35
C ALA A 76 -1.77 9.96 -5.20
N ARG A 77 -2.54 10.14 -6.29
CA ARG A 77 -3.98 9.85 -6.32
C ARG A 77 -4.24 8.35 -6.15
N ASP A 78 -3.48 7.52 -6.83
CA ASP A 78 -3.66 6.07 -6.82
C ASP A 78 -3.27 5.45 -5.47
N VAL A 79 -2.21 5.97 -4.84
CA VAL A 79 -1.86 5.64 -3.45
C VAL A 79 -3.02 6.00 -2.52
N ALA A 80 -3.57 7.21 -2.61
CA ALA A 80 -4.66 7.64 -1.75
C ALA A 80 -5.94 6.80 -1.95
N ALA A 81 -6.31 6.54 -3.21
CA ALA A 81 -7.48 5.72 -3.54
C ALA A 81 -7.34 4.29 -3.02
N THR A 82 -6.18 3.67 -3.25
CA THR A 82 -5.87 2.30 -2.83
C THR A 82 -5.85 2.19 -1.30
N TRP A 83 -5.19 3.14 -0.61
CA TRP A 83 -5.15 3.17 0.85
C TRP A 83 -6.54 3.29 1.48
N HIS A 84 -7.41 4.16 0.94
CA HIS A 84 -8.79 4.29 1.41
C HIS A 84 -9.63 3.03 1.18
N ALA A 85 -9.50 2.38 0.01
CA ALA A 85 -10.21 1.15 -0.30
C ALA A 85 -9.81 0.01 0.65
N LEU A 86 -8.50 -0.19 0.85
CA LEU A 86 -7.95 -1.19 1.75
C LEU A 86 -8.32 -0.92 3.21
N SER A 87 -8.24 0.35 3.64
CA SER A 87 -8.63 0.75 4.99
C SER A 87 -10.08 0.38 5.26
N ARG A 88 -11.00 0.67 4.34
CA ARG A 88 -12.41 0.25 4.47
C ARG A 88 -12.54 -1.27 4.51
N ALA A 89 -11.85 -1.99 3.64
CA ALA A 89 -11.90 -3.45 3.57
C ALA A 89 -11.37 -4.14 4.86
N CYS A 90 -10.50 -3.48 5.61
CA CYS A 90 -10.00 -3.97 6.90
C CYS A 90 -11.05 -3.87 8.02
N HIS A 91 -12.05 -2.99 7.90
CA HIS A 91 -13.04 -2.79 8.95
C HIS A 91 -14.10 -3.91 8.93
N HIS A 92 -14.52 -4.35 10.11
CA HIS A 92 -15.60 -5.34 10.25
C HIS A 92 -16.90 -4.62 10.63
N HIS A 93 -17.69 -4.20 9.64
CA HIS A 93 -19.06 -3.80 9.90
C HIS A 93 -20.00 -5.02 9.79
N PRO A 94 -20.98 -5.21 10.72
CA PRO A 94 -21.86 -6.39 10.76
C PRO A 94 -22.64 -6.68 9.48
N TYR A 95 -22.75 -5.70 8.58
CA TYR A 95 -23.47 -5.80 7.31
C TYR A 95 -22.57 -5.62 6.08
N GLU A 96 -21.25 -5.44 6.27
CA GLU A 96 -20.32 -5.35 5.14
C GLU A 96 -19.90 -6.74 4.67
N LEU A 97 -20.11 -6.99 3.39
CA LEU A 97 -19.57 -8.15 2.70
C LEU A 97 -18.03 -8.13 2.83
N ALA A 98 -17.45 -9.30 3.04
CA ALA A 98 -16.00 -9.44 2.97
C ALA A 98 -15.52 -9.07 1.56
N PRO A 99 -14.33 -8.46 1.39
CA PRO A 99 -13.79 -8.19 0.08
C PRO A 99 -13.64 -9.50 -0.71
N THR A 100 -13.97 -9.44 -2.00
CA THR A 100 -13.86 -10.60 -2.89
C THR A 100 -12.39 -10.88 -3.24
N ALA A 101 -12.09 -12.13 -3.61
CA ALA A 101 -10.75 -12.48 -4.10
C ALA A 101 -10.31 -11.63 -5.31
N ALA A 102 -11.24 -11.19 -6.16
CA ALA A 102 -10.96 -10.36 -7.32
C ALA A 102 -10.58 -8.92 -6.92
N GLU A 103 -11.29 -8.32 -5.96
CA GLU A 103 -10.93 -7.00 -5.41
C GLU A 103 -9.57 -7.05 -4.73
N LEU A 104 -9.30 -8.09 -3.94
CA LEU A 104 -8.01 -8.26 -3.26
C LEU A 104 -6.85 -8.42 -4.24
N ARG A 105 -7.00 -9.20 -5.32
CA ARG A 105 -5.99 -9.29 -6.39
C ARG A 105 -5.77 -7.95 -7.07
N THR A 106 -6.84 -7.20 -7.32
CA THR A 106 -6.76 -5.86 -7.92
C THR A 106 -5.94 -4.93 -7.04
N TRP A 107 -6.21 -4.88 -5.73
CA TRP A 107 -5.42 -4.06 -4.81
C TRP A 107 -3.99 -4.57 -4.62
N HIS A 108 -3.77 -5.88 -4.63
CA HIS A 108 -2.42 -6.46 -4.57
C HIS A 108 -1.57 -6.02 -5.77
N THR A 109 -2.10 -6.14 -6.98
CA THR A 109 -1.42 -5.67 -8.21
C THR A 109 -1.20 -4.15 -8.17
N ALA A 110 -2.19 -3.38 -7.73
CA ALA A 110 -2.04 -1.93 -7.59
C ALA A 110 -0.92 -1.56 -6.62
N VAL A 111 -0.87 -2.16 -5.43
CA VAL A 111 0.20 -1.89 -4.46
C VAL A 111 1.56 -2.33 -4.99
N THR A 112 1.67 -3.47 -5.67
CA THR A 112 2.92 -3.91 -6.30
C THR A 112 3.45 -2.85 -7.29
N GLY A 113 2.60 -2.34 -8.19
CA GLY A 113 2.99 -1.29 -9.13
C GLY A 113 3.29 0.05 -8.46
N LEU A 114 2.57 0.40 -7.40
CA LEU A 114 2.83 1.62 -6.63
C LEU A 114 4.14 1.55 -5.84
N SER A 115 4.51 0.37 -5.31
CA SER A 115 5.82 0.14 -4.67
C SER A 115 6.95 0.44 -5.65
N GLU A 116 6.88 -0.12 -6.86
CA GLU A 116 7.86 0.12 -7.91
C GLU A 116 7.93 1.62 -8.27
N ALA A 117 6.78 2.27 -8.43
CA ALA A 117 6.71 3.70 -8.75
C ALA A 117 7.33 4.58 -7.65
N LEU A 118 7.05 4.30 -6.37
CA LEU A 118 7.63 5.05 -5.25
C LEU A 118 9.15 4.86 -5.17
N GLN A 119 9.64 3.63 -5.29
CA GLN A 119 11.07 3.32 -5.25
C GLN A 119 11.85 3.95 -6.41
N LEU A 120 11.29 3.94 -7.63
CA LEU A 120 11.91 4.62 -8.78
C LEU A 120 12.08 6.11 -8.50
N ASN A 121 11.07 6.75 -7.92
CA ASN A 121 11.10 8.16 -7.59
C ASN A 121 12.10 8.49 -6.46
N ASP A 122 12.29 7.58 -5.50
CA ASP A 122 13.32 7.72 -4.47
C ASP A 122 14.73 7.73 -5.07
N THR A 123 15.01 6.82 -6.00
CA THR A 123 16.34 6.76 -6.65
C THR A 123 16.65 8.02 -7.47
N VAL A 124 15.64 8.61 -8.11
CA VAL A 124 15.78 9.87 -8.85
C VAL A 124 16.07 11.03 -7.89
N ALA A 125 15.30 11.13 -6.80
CA ALA A 125 15.51 12.16 -5.78
C ALA A 125 16.91 12.08 -5.13
N GLN A 126 17.43 10.88 -4.90
CA GLN A 126 18.79 10.68 -4.38
C GLN A 126 19.88 11.08 -5.40
N GLY A 127 19.66 10.86 -6.69
CA GLY A 127 20.58 11.26 -7.75
C GLY A 127 20.68 12.78 -7.94
N GLU A 128 19.55 13.49 -7.80
CA GLU A 128 19.50 14.96 -7.86
C GLU A 128 20.20 15.62 -6.66
N ALA A 129 20.07 15.06 -5.46
CA ALA A 129 20.71 15.60 -4.25
C ALA A 129 22.23 15.42 -4.21
N ALA A 130 22.80 14.52 -5.03
CA ALA A 130 24.23 14.20 -5.05
C ALA A 130 25.04 14.94 -6.14
N SER A 131 24.38 15.76 -6.96
CA SER A 131 24.99 16.55 -8.06
C SER A 131 25.11 18.03 -7.70
#